data_AF-A0A0M4JIK9-F1
#
_entry.id   AF-A0A0M4JIK9-F1
#
_cell.length_a   1.000
_cell.length_b   1.000
_cell.length_c   1.000
_cell.angle_alpha   90.00
_cell.angle_beta   90.00
_cell.angle_gamma   90.00
#
_symmetry.space_group_name_H-M   'P 1'
#
loop_
_entity.id
_entity.type
_entity.pdbx_description
1 polymer ?
#
loop_
_entity_poly.entity_id
_entity_poly.type
_entity_poly.pdbx_seq_one_letter_code
_entity_poly.pdbx_strand_id
1 'polypeptide(L)'
;MKQKFKNFLNKKIKLKLIISSSITAFLFIFSFLMITPGLGLESKKFINSIEKQIQTIMPKGMYVIDGQDLVYEQVMNTAIKSAYSSDALSTINSFEDSNYVIKKENYIDFSNQWFEKRWANDIQNQRDIDLYDLGMDLIKFDQAVATKFLSYGYVHAGIQWVFKSKGLNEIFSWQFYEQAKRDQTIIDQEIYDSWMDYDGPGLDGIKVNKSLGTMIVNNKVWFLNRQIENIKFGLNILGHSIFKNKELNENNMPKTKVTYEELSYPFFTETIKILRAGIIIFFMFIIIVIPIYTTFLTIWIVNLKRGNK
;
A
#
# COMPACT_ATOMS: atom_id res chain seq x y z
N MET A 1 -67.91 -0.37 -11.66
CA MET A 1 -66.86 -0.99 -12.52
C MET A 1 -65.71 -0.02 -12.82
N LYS A 2 -65.97 1.22 -13.27
CA LYS A 2 -64.94 2.24 -13.60
C LYS A 2 -63.96 2.59 -12.45
N GLN A 3 -64.43 2.71 -11.21
CA GLN A 3 -63.58 3.08 -10.06
C GLN A 3 -62.63 1.95 -9.61
N LYS A 4 -63.08 0.69 -9.66
CA LYS A 4 -62.22 -0.49 -9.41
C LYS A 4 -61.10 -0.60 -10.46
N PHE A 5 -61.42 -0.29 -11.72
CA PHE A 5 -60.44 -0.27 -12.82
C PHE A 5 -59.42 0.87 -12.67
N LYS A 6 -59.86 2.08 -12.31
CA LYS A 6 -58.98 3.23 -11.99
C LYS A 6 -58.05 2.93 -10.81
N ASN A 7 -58.57 2.31 -9.75
CA ASN A 7 -57.78 1.89 -8.59
C ASN A 7 -56.75 0.80 -8.94
N PHE A 8 -57.11 -0.15 -9.80
CA PHE A 8 -56.21 -1.20 -10.29
C PHE A 8 -55.05 -0.61 -11.13
N LEU A 9 -55.35 0.29 -12.07
CA LEU A 9 -54.33 0.96 -12.88
C LEU A 9 -53.39 1.84 -12.03
N ASN A 10 -53.94 2.58 -11.07
CA ASN A 10 -53.14 3.40 -10.15
C ASN A 10 -52.22 2.52 -9.27
N LYS A 11 -52.72 1.41 -8.72
CA LYS A 11 -51.92 0.45 -7.96
C LYS A 11 -50.80 -0.17 -8.81
N LYS A 12 -51.09 -0.50 -10.08
CA LYS A 12 -50.11 -1.04 -11.04
C LYS A 12 -49.01 -0.03 -11.37
N ILE A 13 -49.35 1.24 -11.61
CA ILE A 13 -48.35 2.28 -11.89
C ILE A 13 -47.52 2.59 -10.64
N LYS A 14 -48.13 2.67 -9.45
CA LYS A 14 -47.40 2.82 -8.19
C LYS A 14 -46.41 1.69 -7.95
N LEU A 15 -46.81 0.44 -8.22
CA LEU A 15 -45.92 -0.71 -8.10
C LEU A 15 -44.75 -0.65 -9.10
N LYS A 16 -45.01 -0.25 -10.35
CA LYS A 16 -43.95 -0.04 -11.36
C LYS A 16 -42.95 1.03 -10.92
N LEU A 17 -43.44 2.15 -10.39
CA LEU A 17 -42.60 3.22 -9.85
C LEU A 17 -41.71 2.68 -8.73
N ILE A 18 -42.28 2.05 -7.70
CA ILE A 18 -41.52 1.48 -6.58
C ILE A 18 -40.43 0.53 -7.08
N ILE A 19 -40.79 -0.46 -7.91
CA ILE A 19 -39.84 -1.45 -8.43
C ILE A 19 -38.73 -0.76 -9.25
N SER A 20 -39.08 0.15 -10.16
CA SER A 20 -38.10 0.85 -10.99
C SER A 20 -37.15 1.74 -10.18
N SER A 21 -37.66 2.43 -9.15
CA SER A 21 -36.87 3.26 -8.26
C SER A 21 -35.94 2.41 -7.39
N SER A 22 -36.42 1.27 -6.88
CA SER A 22 -35.60 0.32 -6.11
C SER A 22 -34.47 -0.26 -6.96
N ILE A 23 -34.75 -0.69 -8.18
CA ILE A 23 -33.72 -1.22 -9.11
C ILE A 23 -32.70 -0.12 -9.44
N THR A 24 -33.16 1.08 -9.75
CA THR A 24 -32.28 2.21 -10.10
C THR A 24 -31.39 2.59 -8.93
N ALA A 25 -31.94 2.68 -7.71
CA ALA A 25 -31.19 2.96 -6.51
C ALA A 25 -30.17 1.84 -6.20
N PHE A 26 -30.57 0.58 -6.36
CA PHE A 26 -29.68 -0.56 -6.18
C PHE A 26 -28.51 -0.51 -7.17
N LEU A 27 -28.77 -0.28 -8.47
CA LEU A 27 -27.72 -0.17 -9.49
C LEU A 27 -26.76 0.98 -9.20
N PHE A 28 -27.28 2.13 -8.76
CA PHE A 28 -26.43 3.26 -8.35
C PHE A 28 -25.50 2.87 -7.20
N ILE A 29 -26.07 2.35 -6.10
CA ILE A 29 -25.31 1.96 -4.90
C ILE A 29 -24.28 0.88 -5.27
N PHE A 30 -24.69 -0.12 -6.03
CA PHE A 30 -23.81 -1.19 -6.48
C PHE A 30 -22.62 -0.66 -7.29
N SER A 31 -22.87 0.23 -8.27
CA SER A 31 -21.81 0.85 -9.06
C SER A 31 -20.85 1.67 -8.21
N PHE A 32 -21.37 2.42 -7.24
CA PHE A 32 -20.59 3.26 -6.33
C PHE A 32 -19.72 2.40 -5.39
N LEU A 33 -20.26 1.30 -4.86
CA LEU A 33 -19.55 0.35 -4.04
C LEU A 33 -18.44 -0.39 -4.80
N MET A 34 -18.57 -0.60 -6.11
CA MET A 34 -17.50 -1.21 -6.92
C MET A 34 -16.37 -0.23 -7.24
N ILE A 35 -16.65 1.07 -7.32
CA ILE A 35 -15.62 2.09 -7.60
C ILE A 35 -14.87 2.53 -6.34
N THR A 36 -15.50 2.40 -5.17
CA THR A 36 -14.92 2.87 -3.92
C THR A 36 -13.61 2.14 -3.56
N PRO A 37 -13.53 0.80 -3.63
CA PRO A 37 -12.30 0.07 -3.41
C PRO A 37 -11.27 0.36 -4.50
N GLY A 38 -10.06 0.73 -4.08
CA GLY A 38 -8.90 0.85 -4.96
C GLY A 38 -7.72 0.08 -4.39
N LEU A 39 -6.59 0.07 -5.10
CA LEU A 39 -5.37 -0.62 -4.66
C LEU A 39 -4.85 -0.04 -3.34
N GLY A 40 -5.16 1.21 -3.01
CA GLY A 40 -4.84 1.80 -1.71
C GLY A 40 -5.41 1.02 -0.51
N LEU A 41 -6.57 0.37 -0.66
CA LEU A 41 -7.11 -0.48 0.40
C LEU A 41 -6.30 -1.77 0.57
N GLU A 42 -5.94 -2.43 -0.54
CA GLU A 42 -5.09 -3.63 -0.52
C GLU A 42 -3.68 -3.30 0.00
N SER A 43 -3.13 -2.17 -0.44
CA SER A 43 -1.84 -1.66 0.03
C SER A 43 -1.88 -1.35 1.53
N LYS A 44 -2.97 -0.79 2.04
CA LYS A 44 -3.15 -0.58 3.48
C LYS A 44 -3.23 -1.90 4.26
N LYS A 45 -3.96 -2.91 3.76
CA LYS A 45 -3.99 -4.25 4.38
C LYS A 45 -2.59 -4.85 4.45
N PHE A 46 -1.83 -4.72 3.35
CA PHE A 46 -0.45 -5.17 3.29
C PHE A 46 0.45 -4.44 4.29
N ILE A 47 0.42 -3.10 4.30
CA ILE A 47 1.17 -2.28 5.26
C ILE A 47 0.84 -2.66 6.71
N ASN A 48 -0.44 -2.87 7.03
CA ASN A 48 -0.82 -3.31 8.38
C ASN A 48 -0.24 -4.68 8.74
N SER A 49 -0.06 -5.58 7.77
CA SER A 49 0.62 -6.86 8.02
C SER A 49 2.12 -6.69 8.26
N ILE A 50 2.78 -5.76 7.55
CA ILE A 50 4.18 -5.40 7.82
C ILE A 50 4.31 -4.76 9.20
N GLU A 51 3.40 -3.85 9.56
CA GLU A 51 3.40 -3.18 10.87
C GLU A 51 3.36 -4.22 12.01
N LYS A 52 2.51 -5.24 11.90
CA LYS A 52 2.47 -6.36 12.86
C LYS A 52 3.80 -7.12 12.93
N GLN A 53 4.44 -7.38 11.78
CA GLN A 53 5.74 -8.04 11.76
C GLN A 53 6.81 -7.17 12.40
N ILE A 54 6.84 -5.86 12.11
CA ILE A 54 7.75 -4.91 12.75
C ILE A 54 7.57 -4.89 14.27
N GLN A 55 6.33 -4.85 14.75
CA GLN A 55 6.04 -4.89 16.20
C GLN A 55 6.50 -6.19 16.87
N THR A 56 6.61 -7.27 16.10
CA THR A 56 7.11 -8.57 16.58
C THR A 56 8.63 -8.64 16.50
N ILE A 57 9.25 -8.13 15.42
CA ILE A 57 10.70 -8.15 15.21
C ILE A 57 11.41 -7.15 16.13
N MET A 58 10.86 -5.95 16.29
CA MET A 58 11.40 -4.88 17.12
C MET A 58 10.35 -4.42 18.14
N PRO A 59 10.02 -5.24 19.17
CA PRO A 59 9.05 -4.82 20.17
C PRO A 59 9.50 -3.58 20.93
N LYS A 60 8.54 -2.74 21.29
CA LYS A 60 8.79 -1.49 22.00
C LYS A 60 9.61 -1.71 23.27
N GLY A 61 10.67 -0.95 23.42
CA GLY A 61 11.56 -0.95 24.58
C GLY A 61 12.54 -2.13 24.64
N MET A 62 12.48 -3.07 23.70
CA MET A 62 13.39 -4.21 23.68
C MET A 62 14.75 -3.81 23.11
N TYR A 63 14.77 -3.29 21.88
CA TYR A 63 16.00 -2.92 21.19
C TYR A 63 16.19 -1.40 21.22
N VAL A 64 16.72 -0.90 22.34
CA VAL A 64 17.02 0.52 22.52
C VAL A 64 18.52 0.72 22.33
N ILE A 65 18.93 1.41 21.27
CA ILE A 65 20.33 1.80 21.04
C ILE A 65 20.73 2.81 22.10
N ASP A 66 21.84 2.56 22.77
CA ASP A 66 22.39 3.44 23.80
C ASP A 66 23.03 4.68 23.17
N GLY A 67 22.49 5.87 23.47
CA GLY A 67 23.02 7.13 22.97
C GLY A 67 24.44 7.44 23.41
N GLN A 68 24.90 6.79 24.49
CA GLN A 68 26.24 6.95 25.05
C GLN A 68 27.24 5.90 24.53
N ASP A 69 26.80 4.98 23.65
CA ASP A 69 27.70 3.97 23.07
C ASP A 69 28.75 4.62 22.16
N LEU A 70 29.99 4.12 22.21
CA LEU A 70 31.12 4.66 21.45
C LEU A 70 30.88 4.62 19.93
N VAL A 71 30.06 3.68 19.44
CA VAL A 71 29.74 3.55 18.01
C VAL A 71 28.36 4.10 17.65
N TYR A 72 27.67 4.79 18.57
CA TYR A 72 26.31 5.29 18.38
C TYR A 72 26.13 6.09 17.08
N GLU A 73 26.93 7.14 16.88
CA GLU A 73 26.82 8.02 15.71
C GLU A 73 27.12 7.25 14.41
N GLN A 74 28.08 6.32 14.45
CA GLN A 74 28.39 5.47 13.31
C GLN A 74 27.20 4.57 12.95
N VAL A 75 26.60 3.88 13.93
CA VAL A 75 25.43 3.02 13.71
C VAL A 75 24.26 3.81 13.13
N MET A 76 24.00 5.01 13.67
CA MET A 76 22.94 5.89 13.17
C MET A 76 23.16 6.27 11.70
N ASN A 77 24.38 6.70 11.35
CA ASN A 77 24.71 7.14 10.00
C ASN A 77 24.92 6.01 8.99
N THR A 78 24.97 4.76 9.45
CA THR A 78 25.20 3.57 8.60
C THR A 78 24.00 2.65 8.62
N ALA A 79 23.83 1.81 9.65
CA ALA A 79 22.75 0.84 9.76
C ALA A 79 21.36 1.51 9.71
N ILE A 80 21.13 2.57 10.50
CA ILE A 80 19.80 3.21 10.56
C ILE A 80 19.50 3.99 9.28
N LYS A 81 20.46 4.80 8.81
CA LYS A 81 20.32 5.53 7.54
C LYS A 81 20.12 4.60 6.34
N SER A 82 20.89 3.51 6.29
CA SER A 82 20.79 2.53 5.21
C SER A 82 19.49 1.74 5.22
N ALA A 83 18.79 1.62 6.35
CA ALA A 83 17.47 0.98 6.37
C ALA A 83 16.49 1.71 5.43
N TYR A 84 16.49 3.04 5.41
CA TYR A 84 15.65 3.83 4.50
C TYR A 84 16.03 3.63 3.04
N SER A 85 17.32 3.76 2.71
CA SER A 85 17.78 3.66 1.33
C SER A 85 17.68 2.23 0.79
N SER A 86 18.00 1.21 1.60
CA SER A 86 17.85 -0.19 1.19
C SER A 86 16.40 -0.59 0.99
N ASP A 87 15.48 -0.11 1.83
CA ASP A 87 14.04 -0.33 1.64
C ASP A 87 13.60 0.24 0.28
N ALA A 88 13.87 1.52 0.05
CA ALA A 88 13.49 2.21 -1.16
C ALA A 88 14.14 1.60 -2.41
N LEU A 89 15.46 1.37 -2.39
CA LEU A 89 16.22 0.88 -3.55
C LEU A 89 15.90 -0.57 -3.90
N SER A 90 15.56 -1.40 -2.91
CA SER A 90 15.17 -2.78 -3.16
C SER A 90 13.88 -2.88 -4.01
N THR A 91 13.07 -1.83 -4.07
CA THR A 91 11.86 -1.78 -4.92
C THR A 91 12.14 -1.46 -6.39
N ILE A 92 13.34 -1.00 -6.74
CA ILE A 92 13.68 -0.64 -8.13
C ILE A 92 14.20 -1.87 -8.87
N ASN A 93 13.62 -2.18 -10.04
CA ASN A 93 14.15 -3.24 -10.88
C ASN A 93 15.42 -2.77 -11.60
N SER A 94 16.59 -3.27 -11.19
CA SER A 94 17.86 -2.92 -11.82
C SER A 94 18.07 -3.54 -13.20
N PHE A 95 17.29 -4.55 -13.57
CA PHE A 95 17.47 -5.33 -14.80
C PHE A 95 16.62 -4.82 -15.97
N GLU A 96 15.47 -4.22 -15.70
CA GLU A 96 14.50 -3.82 -16.74
C GLU A 96 14.25 -2.31 -16.78
N ASP A 97 14.62 -1.55 -15.74
CA ASP A 97 14.29 -0.14 -15.67
C ASP A 97 15.28 0.73 -16.47
N SER A 98 14.84 1.18 -17.64
CA SER A 98 15.63 2.06 -18.53
C SER A 98 16.16 3.34 -17.87
N ASN A 99 15.56 3.81 -16.77
CA ASN A 99 15.99 5.00 -16.03
C ASN A 99 16.52 4.66 -14.62
N TYR A 100 17.05 3.44 -14.43
CA TYR A 100 17.51 2.95 -13.14
C TYR A 100 18.42 3.94 -12.39
N VAL A 101 19.45 4.49 -13.07
CA VAL A 101 20.42 5.40 -12.43
C VAL A 101 19.73 6.64 -11.85
N ILE A 102 18.88 7.29 -12.64
CA ILE A 102 18.15 8.49 -12.22
C ILE A 102 17.16 8.17 -11.10
N LYS A 103 16.45 7.03 -11.18
CA LYS A 103 15.53 6.61 -10.11
C LYS A 103 16.29 6.30 -8.82
N LYS A 104 17.40 5.60 -8.92
CA LYS A 104 18.29 5.27 -7.78
C LYS A 104 18.72 6.54 -7.05
N GLU A 105 19.24 7.54 -7.78
CA GLU A 105 19.65 8.82 -7.20
C GLU A 105 18.49 9.53 -6.49
N ASN A 106 17.33 9.65 -7.15
CA ASN A 106 16.14 10.28 -6.55
C ASN A 106 15.67 9.57 -5.27
N TYR A 107 15.74 8.25 -5.23
CA TYR A 107 15.35 7.45 -4.07
C TYR A 107 16.36 7.61 -2.93
N ILE A 108 17.67 7.63 -3.24
CA ILE A 108 18.73 7.89 -2.25
C ILE A 108 18.55 9.28 -1.65
N ASP A 109 18.38 10.31 -2.48
CA ASP A 109 18.22 11.68 -2.01
C ASP A 109 16.99 11.84 -1.11
N PHE A 110 15.87 11.22 -1.50
CA PHE A 110 14.66 11.23 -0.69
C PHE A 110 14.85 10.50 0.65
N SER A 111 15.52 9.34 0.63
CA SER A 111 15.84 8.56 1.83
C SER A 111 16.72 9.35 2.79
N ASN A 112 17.77 10.00 2.26
CA ASN A 112 18.68 10.84 3.03
C ASN A 112 17.93 12.03 3.64
N GLN A 113 17.14 12.77 2.86
CA GLN A 113 16.35 13.89 3.37
C GLN A 113 15.38 13.47 4.48
N TRP A 114 14.74 12.31 4.32
CA TRP A 114 13.84 11.77 5.34
C TRP A 114 14.59 11.43 6.63
N PHE A 115 15.71 10.71 6.51
CA PHE A 115 16.57 10.35 7.63
C PHE A 115 17.07 11.59 8.39
N GLU A 116 17.64 12.57 7.68
CA GLU A 116 18.15 13.80 8.31
C GLU A 116 17.02 14.55 9.03
N LYS A 117 15.84 14.66 8.40
CA LYS A 117 14.68 15.32 9.01
C LYS A 117 14.21 14.60 10.29
N ARG A 118 14.27 13.27 10.32
CA ARG A 118 13.76 12.48 11.44
C ARG A 118 14.77 12.38 12.58
N TRP A 119 16.04 12.14 12.29
CA TRP A 119 17.02 11.68 13.27
C TRP A 119 18.14 12.67 13.58
N ALA A 120 18.39 13.70 12.76
CA ALA A 120 19.55 14.58 12.96
C ALA A 120 19.59 15.20 14.36
N ASN A 121 18.44 15.65 14.88
CA ASN A 121 18.37 16.20 16.24
C ASN A 121 18.60 15.13 17.32
N ASP A 122 18.13 13.90 17.12
CA ASP A 122 18.32 12.83 18.10
C ASP A 122 19.79 12.37 18.14
N ILE A 123 20.45 12.33 16.98
CA ILE A 123 21.88 12.05 16.83
C ILE A 123 22.71 13.15 17.52
N GLN A 124 22.45 14.42 17.21
CA GLN A 124 23.17 15.56 17.78
C GLN A 124 23.10 15.59 19.32
N ASN A 125 21.98 15.16 19.88
CA ASN A 125 21.74 15.14 21.33
C ASN A 125 22.03 13.77 21.97
N GLN A 126 22.62 12.81 21.24
CA GLN A 126 22.93 11.47 21.73
C GLN A 126 21.75 10.81 22.46
N ARG A 127 20.55 10.92 21.89
CA ARG A 127 19.35 10.35 22.47
C ARG A 127 19.28 8.86 22.17
N ASP A 128 18.80 8.10 23.15
CA ASP A 128 18.52 6.68 22.93
C ASP A 128 17.47 6.52 21.84
N ILE A 129 17.68 5.52 20.98
CA ILE A 129 16.78 5.23 19.87
C ILE A 129 16.19 3.85 20.06
N ASP A 130 14.86 3.78 20.19
CA ASP A 130 14.13 2.53 20.15
C ASP A 130 13.95 2.09 18.69
N LEU A 131 14.41 0.88 18.35
CA LEU A 131 14.21 0.33 17.01
C LEU A 131 12.73 0.11 16.66
N TYR A 132 11.84 0.05 17.67
CA TYR A 132 10.40 0.12 17.43
C TYR A 132 10.00 1.43 16.71
N ASP A 133 10.55 2.57 17.16
CA ASP A 133 10.25 3.87 16.57
C ASP A 133 10.82 3.98 15.15
N LEU A 134 11.98 3.38 14.91
CA LEU A 134 12.52 3.22 13.55
C LEU A 134 11.58 2.40 12.67
N GLY A 135 11.15 1.23 13.12
CA GLY A 135 10.23 0.38 12.37
C GLY A 135 8.93 1.09 12.02
N MET A 136 8.34 1.82 12.96
CA MET A 136 7.13 2.61 12.71
C MET A 136 7.38 3.79 11.77
N ASP A 137 8.57 4.39 11.80
CA ASP A 137 8.94 5.47 10.86
C ASP A 137 9.20 4.94 9.45
N LEU A 138 9.78 3.74 9.29
CA LEU A 138 9.95 3.05 8.01
C LEU A 138 8.59 2.80 7.32
N ILE A 139 7.54 2.45 8.08
CA ILE A 139 6.17 2.35 7.53
C ILE A 139 5.67 3.68 6.96
N LYS A 140 5.95 4.80 7.65
CA LYS A 140 5.57 6.14 7.16
C LYS A 140 6.39 6.53 5.94
N PHE A 141 7.68 6.19 5.95
CA PHE A 141 8.57 6.39 4.83
C PHE A 141 8.09 5.62 3.59
N ASP A 142 7.70 4.35 3.72
CA ASP A 142 7.10 3.54 2.66
C ASP A 142 5.89 4.23 2.01
N GLN A 143 4.97 4.73 2.83
CA GLN A 143 3.80 5.47 2.36
C GLN A 143 4.20 6.75 1.61
N ALA A 144 5.24 7.44 2.07
CA ALA A 144 5.75 8.64 1.43
C ALA A 144 6.46 8.34 0.10
N VAL A 145 7.26 7.26 0.03
CA VAL A 145 7.88 6.74 -1.20
C VAL A 145 6.81 6.37 -2.20
N ALA A 146 5.79 5.61 -1.79
CA ALA A 146 4.68 5.24 -2.66
C ALA A 146 3.93 6.46 -3.19
N THR A 147 3.71 7.46 -2.35
CA THR A 147 3.04 8.71 -2.75
C THR A 147 3.88 9.53 -3.73
N LYS A 148 5.20 9.56 -3.56
CA LYS A 148 6.11 10.41 -4.35
C LYS A 148 6.51 9.77 -5.68
N PHE A 149 6.74 8.47 -5.69
CA PHE A 149 7.40 7.78 -6.81
C PHE A 149 6.53 6.71 -7.48
N LEU A 150 5.50 6.21 -6.80
CA LEU A 150 4.60 5.20 -7.37
C LEU A 150 3.29 5.85 -7.84
N SER A 151 2.42 5.02 -8.42
CA SER A 151 1.10 5.45 -8.87
C SER A 151 0.22 5.94 -7.72
N TYR A 152 -0.59 6.96 -8.01
CA TYR A 152 -1.64 7.47 -7.13
C TYR A 152 -2.56 6.35 -6.62
N GLY A 153 -2.82 5.32 -7.44
CA GLY A 153 -3.69 4.19 -7.11
C GLY A 153 -3.22 3.34 -5.93
N TYR A 154 -1.91 3.26 -5.66
CA TYR A 154 -1.35 2.46 -4.56
C TYR A 154 -1.60 3.06 -3.17
N VAL A 155 -1.89 4.36 -3.09
CA VAL A 155 -2.06 5.07 -1.82
C VAL A 155 -3.48 5.63 -1.61
N HIS A 156 -4.33 5.60 -2.63
CA HIS A 156 -5.67 6.18 -2.58
C HIS A 156 -6.80 5.18 -2.88
N ALA A 157 -8.01 5.54 -2.45
CA ALA A 157 -9.22 4.80 -2.78
C ALA A 157 -9.56 4.92 -4.28
N GLY A 158 -10.30 3.94 -4.82
CA GLY A 158 -10.64 3.89 -6.24
C GLY A 158 -11.42 5.13 -6.69
N ILE A 159 -12.35 5.60 -5.86
CA ILE A 159 -13.15 6.80 -6.16
C ILE A 159 -12.28 8.07 -6.25
N GLN A 160 -11.28 8.22 -5.38
CA GLN A 160 -10.36 9.34 -5.43
C GLN A 160 -9.50 9.28 -6.70
N TRP A 161 -9.09 8.07 -7.07
CA TRP A 161 -8.29 7.83 -8.27
C TRP A 161 -9.06 8.12 -9.55
N VAL A 162 -10.34 7.72 -9.63
CA VAL A 162 -11.22 8.01 -10.78
C VAL A 162 -11.32 9.51 -11.06
N PHE A 163 -11.44 10.34 -10.02
CA PHE A 163 -11.58 11.79 -10.16
C PHE A 163 -10.25 12.56 -10.17
N LYS A 164 -9.11 11.87 -10.10
CA LYS A 164 -7.80 12.48 -10.27
C LYS A 164 -7.55 12.78 -11.75
N SER A 165 -6.86 13.89 -12.04
CA SER A 165 -6.39 14.18 -13.39
C SER A 165 -5.58 13.01 -13.95
N LYS A 166 -5.93 12.55 -15.16
CA LYS A 166 -5.41 11.34 -15.83
C LYS A 166 -5.64 10.02 -15.07
N GLY A 167 -6.42 10.01 -13.99
CA GLY A 167 -6.66 8.81 -13.17
C GLY A 167 -7.38 7.71 -13.95
N LEU A 168 -8.43 8.03 -14.72
CA LEU A 168 -9.08 7.06 -15.61
C LEU A 168 -8.10 6.47 -16.65
N ASN A 169 -7.23 7.29 -17.25
CA ASN A 169 -6.27 6.82 -18.23
C ASN A 169 -5.30 5.81 -17.61
N GLU A 170 -4.87 6.05 -16.38
CA GLU A 170 -4.01 5.14 -15.63
C GLU A 170 -4.76 3.86 -15.21
N ILE A 171 -5.97 3.98 -14.66
CA ILE A 171 -6.82 2.84 -14.26
C ILE A 171 -7.02 1.89 -15.44
N PHE A 172 -7.26 2.41 -16.65
CA PHE A 172 -7.47 1.60 -17.85
C PHE A 172 -6.19 1.29 -18.64
N SER A 173 -5.02 1.76 -18.19
CA SER A 173 -3.75 1.48 -18.84
C SER A 173 -3.38 -0.01 -18.73
N TRP A 174 -2.91 -0.56 -19.85
CA TRP A 174 -2.31 -1.90 -19.88
C TRP A 174 -0.99 -1.93 -19.10
N GLN A 175 -0.15 -0.90 -19.28
CA GLN A 175 1.14 -0.78 -18.62
C GLN A 175 0.99 -0.79 -17.10
N PHE A 176 0.02 -0.03 -16.57
CA PHE A 176 -0.26 -0.03 -15.13
C PHE A 176 -0.77 -1.39 -14.63
N TYR A 177 -1.61 -2.07 -15.41
CA TYR A 177 -2.10 -3.41 -15.04
C TYR A 177 -0.96 -4.44 -14.98
N GLU A 178 -0.06 -4.45 -15.95
CA GLU A 178 1.10 -5.36 -15.93
C GLU A 178 2.08 -5.01 -14.82
N GLN A 179 2.27 -3.72 -14.50
CA GLN A 179 3.03 -3.32 -13.31
C GLN A 179 2.38 -3.86 -12.03
N ALA A 180 1.07 -3.64 -11.83
CA ALA A 180 0.36 -4.14 -10.65
C ALA A 180 0.37 -5.67 -10.55
N LYS A 181 0.28 -6.37 -11.68
CA LYS A 181 0.41 -7.82 -11.78
C LYS A 181 1.80 -8.29 -11.36
N ARG A 182 2.86 -7.61 -11.82
CA ARG A 182 4.23 -7.89 -11.42
C ARG A 182 4.45 -7.62 -9.93
N ASP A 183 3.97 -6.48 -9.44
CA ASP A 183 4.12 -6.06 -8.04
C ASP A 183 3.40 -7.00 -7.07
N GLN A 184 2.25 -7.58 -7.44
CA GLN A 184 1.58 -8.61 -6.63
C GLN A 184 2.17 -10.02 -6.80
N THR A 185 2.96 -10.29 -7.84
CA THR A 185 3.44 -11.67 -8.11
C THR A 185 4.40 -12.11 -7.02
N ILE A 186 4.15 -13.31 -6.47
CA ILE A 186 5.08 -14.00 -5.56
C ILE A 186 5.83 -15.07 -6.35
N ILE A 187 7.14 -15.09 -6.16
CA ILE A 187 8.01 -16.22 -6.53
C ILE A 187 8.58 -16.87 -5.28
N ASP A 188 9.25 -18.01 -5.46
CA ASP A 188 10.02 -18.62 -4.38
C ASP A 188 11.03 -17.62 -3.80
N GLN A 189 11.12 -17.55 -2.48
CA GLN A 189 11.96 -16.56 -1.80
C GLN A 189 13.45 -16.79 -2.05
N GLU A 190 13.90 -18.04 -2.16
CA GLU A 190 15.31 -18.35 -2.47
C GLU A 190 15.66 -17.89 -3.88
N ILE A 191 14.72 -18.04 -4.82
CA ILE A 191 14.87 -17.45 -6.16
C ILE A 191 14.99 -15.94 -6.03
N TYR A 192 14.06 -15.26 -5.36
CA TYR A 192 14.13 -13.80 -5.20
C TYR A 192 15.46 -13.35 -4.59
N ASP A 193 15.89 -14.00 -3.51
CA ASP A 193 17.13 -13.69 -2.79
C ASP A 193 18.37 -13.90 -3.68
N SER A 194 18.38 -14.89 -4.57
CA SER A 194 19.49 -15.14 -5.51
C SER A 194 19.70 -14.01 -6.54
N TRP A 195 18.69 -13.18 -6.78
CA TRP A 195 18.77 -12.01 -7.66
C TRP A 195 19.04 -10.70 -6.93
N MET A 196 19.05 -10.72 -5.59
CA MET A 196 19.44 -9.58 -4.78
C MET A 196 20.97 -9.52 -4.71
N ASP A 197 21.55 -8.43 -5.21
CA ASP A 197 22.96 -8.11 -5.05
C ASP A 197 23.06 -6.97 -4.03
N TYR A 198 23.68 -7.24 -2.88
CA TYR A 198 23.78 -6.28 -1.79
C TYR A 198 25.02 -6.52 -0.94
N ASP A 199 25.51 -5.43 -0.34
CA ASP A 199 26.53 -5.47 0.71
C ASP A 199 25.89 -5.35 2.09
N GLY A 200 26.58 -5.88 3.10
CA GLY A 200 26.11 -5.90 4.49
C GLY A 200 25.18 -7.09 4.78
N PRO A 201 24.62 -7.19 6.00
CA PRO A 201 24.63 -6.22 7.10
C PRO A 201 26.04 -5.99 7.69
N GLY A 202 26.26 -4.87 8.37
CA GLY A 202 27.54 -4.56 9.01
C GLY A 202 27.76 -3.07 9.27
N LEU A 203 29.03 -2.69 9.53
CA LEU A 203 29.43 -1.30 9.84
C LEU A 203 29.13 -0.30 8.72
N ASP A 204 28.99 -0.75 7.47
CA ASP A 204 28.65 0.09 6.33
C ASP A 204 27.14 0.15 6.02
N GLY A 205 26.32 -0.54 6.83
CA GLY A 205 24.90 -0.73 6.59
C GLY A 205 24.59 -1.65 5.41
N ILE A 206 23.32 -1.67 4.99
CA ILE A 206 22.87 -2.46 3.82
C ILE A 206 22.94 -1.58 2.56
N LYS A 207 23.65 -2.04 1.53
CA LYS A 207 23.71 -1.34 0.23
C LYS A 207 23.14 -2.24 -0.86
N VAL A 208 22.04 -1.81 -1.48
CA VAL A 208 21.42 -2.56 -2.58
C VAL A 208 22.05 -2.17 -3.91
N ASN A 209 22.72 -3.12 -4.55
CA ASN A 209 23.38 -2.97 -5.85
C ASN A 209 22.42 -3.37 -6.98
N LYS A 210 21.71 -4.50 -6.84
CA LYS A 210 20.73 -4.99 -7.81
C LYS A 210 19.54 -5.63 -7.10
N SER A 211 18.37 -5.55 -7.75
CA SER A 211 17.12 -6.11 -7.27
C SER A 211 16.19 -6.44 -8.43
N LEU A 212 15.36 -7.48 -8.26
CA LEU A 212 14.18 -7.72 -9.10
C LEU A 212 13.08 -6.68 -8.87
N GLY A 213 13.26 -5.74 -7.96
CA GLY A 213 12.34 -4.65 -7.69
C GLY A 213 11.15 -5.06 -6.83
N THR A 214 10.06 -4.30 -6.96
CA THR A 214 8.99 -4.23 -5.96
C THR A 214 8.45 -5.56 -5.46
N MET A 215 8.10 -6.55 -6.31
CA MET A 215 7.50 -7.87 -5.97
C MET A 215 7.11 -7.97 -4.49
N ILE A 216 6.02 -7.27 -4.13
CA ILE A 216 5.86 -6.58 -2.85
C ILE A 216 6.14 -7.47 -1.64
N VAL A 217 5.61 -8.69 -1.68
CA VAL A 217 5.75 -9.64 -0.58
C VAL A 217 7.18 -10.16 -0.49
N ASN A 218 7.79 -10.61 -1.60
CA ASN A 218 9.16 -11.12 -1.61
C ASN A 218 10.17 -10.05 -1.18
N ASN A 219 10.01 -8.84 -1.69
CA ASN A 219 10.85 -7.69 -1.35
C ASN A 219 10.79 -7.37 0.15
N LYS A 220 9.59 -7.34 0.73
CA LYS A 220 9.43 -7.01 2.15
C LYS A 220 9.86 -8.15 3.07
N VAL A 221 9.70 -9.41 2.66
CA VAL A 221 10.30 -10.55 3.36
C VAL A 221 11.82 -10.41 3.41
N TRP A 222 12.45 -10.14 2.26
CA TRP A 222 13.89 -9.89 2.19
C TRP A 222 14.30 -8.74 3.12
N PHE A 223 13.63 -7.59 3.01
CA PHE A 223 13.96 -6.40 3.79
C PHE A 223 13.84 -6.64 5.30
N LEU A 224 12.71 -7.19 5.77
CA LEU A 224 12.49 -7.48 7.19
C LEU A 224 13.52 -8.48 7.73
N ASN A 225 13.89 -9.50 6.95
CA ASN A 225 14.94 -10.43 7.32
C ASN A 225 16.31 -9.74 7.39
N ARG A 226 16.63 -8.78 6.51
CA ARG A 226 17.86 -7.99 6.62
C ARG A 226 17.85 -7.10 7.87
N GLN A 227 16.70 -6.57 8.29
CA GLN A 227 16.60 -5.84 9.56
C GLN A 227 16.82 -6.74 10.77
N ILE A 228 16.32 -7.99 10.75
CA ILE A 228 16.64 -8.98 11.78
C ILE A 228 18.16 -9.21 11.87
N GLU A 229 18.84 -9.37 10.73
CA GLU A 229 20.28 -9.55 10.72
C GLU A 229 21.06 -8.30 11.20
N ASN A 230 20.57 -7.09 10.90
CA ASN A 230 21.12 -5.85 11.47
C ASN A 230 20.98 -5.81 13.00
N ILE A 231 19.86 -6.29 13.55
CA ILE A 231 19.68 -6.41 15.00
C ILE A 231 20.71 -7.38 15.57
N LYS A 232 20.87 -8.56 14.96
CA LYS A 232 21.88 -9.55 15.37
C LYS A 232 23.28 -8.97 15.39
N PHE A 233 23.64 -8.22 14.34
CA PHE A 233 24.90 -7.51 14.27
C PHE A 233 25.08 -6.50 15.41
N GLY A 234 24.02 -5.74 15.76
CA GLY A 234 24.03 -4.80 16.88
C GLY A 234 24.18 -5.46 18.26
N LEU A 235 23.80 -6.74 18.42
CA LEU A 235 23.99 -7.46 19.68
C LEU A 235 25.47 -7.72 20.00
N ASN A 236 26.33 -7.73 18.98
CA ASN A 236 27.75 -8.00 19.15
C ASN A 236 28.60 -7.28 18.09
N ILE A 237 28.61 -5.95 18.14
CA ILE A 237 29.49 -5.14 17.30
C ILE A 237 30.85 -5.01 18.00
N LEU A 238 31.93 -5.39 17.33
CA LEU A 238 33.30 -5.27 17.88
C LEU A 238 33.48 -5.88 19.29
N GLY A 239 32.67 -6.87 19.68
CA GLY A 239 32.74 -7.53 20.99
C GLY A 239 31.82 -6.94 22.06
N HIS A 240 30.98 -5.94 21.75
CA HIS A 240 29.99 -5.39 22.68
C HIS A 240 28.61 -5.17 22.02
N SER A 241 27.56 -5.09 22.84
CA SER A 241 26.21 -4.78 22.39
C SER A 241 25.98 -3.27 22.36
N ILE A 242 25.41 -2.74 21.26
CA ILE A 242 25.01 -1.33 21.16
C ILE A 242 23.73 -1.01 21.92
N PHE A 243 23.00 -2.04 22.36
CA PHE A 243 21.72 -1.86 23.01
C PHE A 243 21.91 -1.55 24.49
N LYS A 244 20.99 -0.79 25.10
CA LYS A 244 20.99 -0.51 26.54
C LYS A 244 20.90 -1.78 27.37
N ASN A 245 20.04 -2.70 26.97
CA ASN A 245 19.96 -4.00 27.60
C ASN A 245 21.09 -4.91 27.08
N LYS A 246 22.16 -5.04 27.87
CA LYS A 246 23.34 -5.85 27.53
C LYS A 246 23.08 -7.36 27.64
N GLU A 247 21.95 -7.80 28.19
CA GLU A 247 21.56 -9.22 28.27
C GLU A 247 20.92 -9.73 26.96
N LEU A 248 20.58 -8.84 26.04
CA LEU A 248 20.05 -9.21 24.73
C LEU A 248 21.06 -10.01 23.92
N ASN A 249 20.61 -11.12 23.33
CA ASN A 249 21.41 -12.03 22.53
C ASN A 249 20.51 -12.77 21.53
N GLU A 250 21.10 -13.52 20.60
CA GLU A 250 20.33 -14.18 19.54
C GLU A 250 19.28 -15.18 20.08
N ASN A 251 19.51 -15.78 21.24
CA ASN A 251 18.59 -16.77 21.82
C ASN A 251 17.33 -16.14 22.44
N ASN A 252 17.35 -14.84 22.76
CA ASN A 252 16.20 -14.13 23.34
C ASN A 252 15.52 -13.18 22.36
N MET A 253 15.83 -13.28 21.07
CA MET A 253 15.12 -12.55 20.04
C MET A 253 13.67 -13.05 19.88
N PRO A 254 12.66 -12.16 19.86
CA PRO A 254 11.26 -12.55 19.65
C PRO A 254 11.00 -13.17 18.28
N LYS A 255 11.80 -12.78 17.28
CA LYS A 255 11.64 -13.18 15.89
C LYS A 255 13.00 -13.28 15.21
N THR A 256 13.27 -14.42 14.60
CA THR A 256 14.55 -14.72 13.93
C THR A 256 14.45 -14.84 12.42
N LYS A 257 13.23 -14.96 11.88
CA LYS A 257 12.93 -15.00 10.45
C LYS A 257 11.48 -14.64 10.19
N VAL A 258 11.24 -13.92 9.09
CA VAL A 258 9.94 -13.67 8.47
C VAL A 258 9.82 -14.49 7.19
N THR A 259 8.64 -15.05 6.98
CA THR A 259 8.28 -15.76 5.74
C THR A 259 7.11 -15.05 5.03
N TYR A 260 6.92 -15.36 3.74
CA TYR A 260 5.87 -14.71 2.93
C TYR A 260 4.45 -15.00 3.44
N GLU A 261 4.24 -16.13 4.13
CA GLU A 261 2.95 -16.54 4.73
C GLU A 261 2.49 -15.61 5.86
N GLU A 262 3.43 -14.84 6.44
CA GLU A 262 3.19 -13.94 7.56
C GLU A 262 2.78 -12.53 7.13
N LEU A 263 2.80 -12.28 5.81
CA LEU A 263 2.38 -11.03 5.19
C LEU A 263 1.06 -11.23 4.43
N SER A 264 0.23 -10.19 4.39
CA SER A 264 -0.98 -10.22 3.58
C SER A 264 -0.63 -10.27 2.10
N TYR A 265 -1.31 -11.11 1.31
CA TYR A 265 -1.17 -11.08 -0.14
C TYR A 265 -2.09 -10.01 -0.76
N PRO A 266 -1.57 -9.03 -1.52
CA PRO A 266 -2.40 -8.04 -2.19
C PRO A 266 -3.01 -8.59 -3.48
N PHE A 267 -4.31 -8.37 -3.71
CA PHE A 267 -5.03 -8.80 -4.92
C PHE A 267 -5.22 -7.66 -5.94
N PHE A 268 -4.15 -6.93 -6.28
CA PHE A 268 -4.23 -5.71 -7.08
C PHE A 268 -4.92 -5.89 -8.43
N THR A 269 -4.61 -6.94 -9.19
CA THR A 269 -5.19 -7.10 -10.53
C THR A 269 -6.69 -7.33 -10.49
N GLU A 270 -7.18 -8.06 -9.49
CA GLU A 270 -8.62 -8.27 -9.31
C GLU A 270 -9.30 -7.00 -8.81
N THR A 271 -8.66 -6.26 -7.90
CA THR A 271 -9.14 -4.93 -7.50
C THR A 271 -9.23 -3.98 -8.70
N ILE A 272 -8.24 -3.96 -9.61
CA ILE A 272 -8.28 -3.16 -10.84
C ILE A 272 -9.44 -3.59 -11.73
N LYS A 273 -9.66 -4.89 -11.94
CA LYS A 273 -10.76 -5.40 -12.77
C LYS A 273 -12.12 -5.01 -12.20
N ILE A 274 -12.32 -5.16 -10.89
CA ILE A 274 -13.55 -4.76 -10.19
C ILE A 274 -13.76 -3.25 -10.32
N LEU A 275 -12.71 -2.45 -10.10
CA LEU A 275 -12.75 -0.99 -10.25
C LEU A 275 -13.14 -0.59 -11.68
N ARG A 276 -12.49 -1.18 -12.70
CA ARG A 276 -12.80 -0.94 -14.13
C ARG A 276 -14.25 -1.28 -14.44
N ALA A 277 -14.74 -2.44 -13.99
CA ALA A 277 -16.14 -2.84 -14.18
C ALA A 277 -17.10 -1.86 -13.48
N GLY A 278 -16.79 -1.46 -12.25
CA GLY A 278 -17.54 -0.46 -11.50
C GLY A 278 -17.64 0.87 -12.25
N ILE A 279 -16.52 1.36 -12.78
CA ILE A 279 -16.46 2.60 -13.57
C ILE A 279 -17.35 2.50 -14.81
N ILE A 280 -17.27 1.40 -15.57
CA ILE A 280 -18.11 1.18 -16.75
C ILE A 280 -19.59 1.18 -16.36
N ILE A 281 -19.97 0.47 -15.29
CA ILE A 281 -21.36 0.42 -14.80
C ILE A 281 -21.83 1.81 -14.35
N PHE A 282 -20.98 2.59 -13.67
CA PHE A 282 -21.32 3.93 -13.22
C PHE A 282 -21.53 4.91 -14.38
N PHE A 283 -20.67 4.88 -15.40
CA PHE A 283 -20.88 5.69 -16.59
C PHE A 283 -22.10 5.24 -17.40
N MET A 284 -22.34 3.92 -17.54
CA MET A 284 -23.58 3.40 -18.14
C MET A 284 -24.81 3.85 -17.33
N PHE A 285 -24.71 3.87 -16.00
CA PHE A 285 -25.78 4.36 -15.14
C PHE A 285 -26.10 5.83 -15.43
N ILE A 286 -25.07 6.68 -15.49
CA ILE A 286 -25.23 8.12 -15.76
C ILE A 286 -25.77 8.39 -17.17
N ILE A 287 -25.21 7.72 -18.19
CA ILE A 287 -25.48 8.04 -19.61
C ILE A 287 -26.75 7.36 -20.12
N ILE A 288 -27.06 6.16 -19.64
CA ILE A 288 -28.15 5.32 -20.18
C ILE A 288 -29.28 5.17 -19.16
N VAL A 289 -28.97 4.71 -17.95
CA VAL A 289 -30.01 4.35 -16.97
C VAL A 289 -30.75 5.58 -16.46
N ILE A 290 -30.05 6.66 -16.10
CA ILE A 290 -30.68 7.89 -15.62
C ILE A 290 -31.61 8.49 -16.67
N PRO A 291 -31.21 8.75 -17.94
CA PRO A 291 -32.10 9.32 -18.95
C PRO A 291 -33.32 8.44 -19.27
N ILE A 292 -33.13 7.12 -19.34
CA ILE A 292 -34.24 6.18 -19.56
C ILE A 292 -35.22 6.23 -18.38
N TYR A 293 -34.69 6.17 -17.16
CA TYR A 293 -35.50 6.22 -15.94
C TYR A 293 -36.28 7.53 -15.83
N THR A 294 -35.65 8.69 -16.06
CA THR A 294 -36.33 9.99 -15.99
C THR A 294 -37.40 10.14 -17.07
N THR A 295 -37.17 9.61 -18.27
CA THR A 295 -38.16 9.58 -19.35
C THR A 295 -39.39 8.76 -18.97
N PHE A 296 -39.18 7.52 -18.50
CA PHE A 296 -40.28 6.65 -18.05
C PHE A 296 -41.01 7.23 -16.83
N LEU A 297 -40.28 7.78 -15.86
CA LEU A 297 -40.84 8.46 -14.70
C LEU A 297 -41.78 9.60 -15.13
N THR A 298 -41.33 10.43 -16.07
CA THR A 298 -42.12 11.54 -16.61
C THR A 298 -43.40 11.05 -17.28
N ILE A 299 -43.29 10.03 -18.14
CA ILE A 299 -44.45 9.42 -18.82
C ILE A 299 -45.44 8.86 -17.81
N TRP A 300 -44.98 8.13 -16.79
CA TRP A 300 -45.84 7.54 -15.77
C TRP A 300 -46.53 8.60 -14.90
N ILE A 301 -45.83 9.68 -14.53
CA ILE A 301 -46.42 10.81 -13.80
C ILE A 301 -47.49 11.51 -14.65
N VAL A 302 -47.21 11.78 -15.93
CA VAL A 302 -48.19 12.39 -16.85
C VAL A 302 -49.41 11.49 -17.02
N ASN A 303 -49.22 10.18 -17.20
CA ASN A 303 -50.32 9.22 -17.33
C ASN A 303 -51.14 9.08 -16.04
N LEU A 304 -50.50 9.13 -14.85
CA LEU A 304 -51.20 9.19 -13.57
C LEU A 304 -52.06 10.45 -13.45
N LYS A 305 -51.54 11.61 -13.86
CA LYS A 305 -52.30 12.88 -13.85
C LYS A 305 -53.47 12.85 -14.85
N ARG A 306 -53.27 12.30 -16.06
CA ARG A 306 -54.30 12.19 -17.10
C ARG A 306 -55.38 11.16 -16.74
N GLY A 307 -55.02 10.00 -16.19
CA GLY A 307 -55.99 8.98 -15.75
C GLY A 307 -56.72 9.31 -14.44
N ASN A 308 -56.24 10.33 -13.70
CA ASN A 308 -56.94 10.87 -12.53
C ASN A 308 -57.96 11.97 -12.84
N LYS A 309 -57.88 12.61 -14.02
CA LYS A 309 -59.04 13.29 -14.63
C LYS A 309 -60.07 12.27 -15.10
#